data_AF-A0A2S7Y2H5-F1
#
_entry.id   AF-A0A2S7Y2H5-F1
#
_cell.length_a   1.000
_cell.length_b   1.000
_cell.length_c   1.000
_cell.angle_alpha   90.00
_cell.angle_beta   90.00
_cell.angle_gamma   90.00
#
_symmetry.space_group_name_H-M   'P 1'
#
loop_
_entity.id
_entity.type
_entity.pdbx_description
1 polymer ?
#
loop_
_entity_poly.entity_id
_entity_poly.type
_entity_poly.pdbx_seq_one_letter_code
_entity_poly.pdbx_strand_id
1 'polypeptide(L)'
;MITALQMYAQHERGQLATWTQADYAQNHVEDPTQEEALDALQQRLRAEPLPEPAAEQRSALLAGNFDGINCIAVLTALMEALYISKKPKLRARADLGSRQATPAPSPTKFDCERAQHILQTENVPVTCEKIKNIQLGVAFSNDLWSGSWDDIGATLEGPAGKAILHVATQPERGSHTWAKVDMQASFKKDEIEVTGLDTITLNAAGIFNPPWRLGGNGQNDQWQVQDIQIRADCADPGFEAHDNKLVGLNAWYGHPGGWFTQKLATKTVATFRVVPGDWGFSPPCAMIKELAYAFDLSDKFYGGTNDALSFTIGEGKEIPLGASVSRGFHTDGKINLKEIFGKDEVDIRDLKELKIFDNYSGGNGDQWAYQGMTFTATCAKVSKKMAMKKYQSVNAWVEHKADTQAAWTGPIIASDWLEVA
;
A
#
# COMPACT_ATOMS: atom_id res chain seq x y z
N MET A 1 -42.46 22.78 3.08
CA MET A 1 -42.30 23.30 1.71
C MET A 1 -41.13 22.57 1.08
N ILE A 2 -41.42 21.67 0.14
CA ILE A 2 -40.38 20.97 -0.61
C ILE A 2 -39.85 21.96 -1.65
N THR A 3 -38.55 22.22 -1.64
CA THR A 3 -37.91 23.18 -2.55
C THR A 3 -36.73 22.53 -3.25
N ALA A 4 -36.35 23.08 -4.41
CA ALA A 4 -35.12 22.68 -5.09
C ALA A 4 -33.90 22.77 -4.16
N LEU A 5 -33.80 23.84 -3.34
CA LEU A 5 -32.73 24.01 -2.37
C LEU A 5 -32.71 22.89 -1.32
N GLN A 6 -33.87 22.46 -0.84
CA GLN A 6 -33.97 21.33 0.09
C GLN A 6 -33.52 20.02 -0.57
N MET A 7 -33.89 19.78 -1.83
CA MET A 7 -33.48 18.59 -2.58
C MET A 7 -31.98 18.57 -2.86
N TYR A 8 -31.39 19.71 -3.24
CA TYR A 8 -29.94 19.86 -3.37
C TYR A 8 -29.24 19.60 -2.03
N ALA A 9 -29.70 20.22 -0.94
CA ALA A 9 -29.12 20.00 0.38
C ALA A 9 -29.29 18.56 0.88
N GLN A 10 -30.33 17.84 0.46
CA GLN A 10 -30.50 16.41 0.77
C GLN A 10 -29.61 15.53 -0.09
N HIS A 11 -29.47 15.85 -1.38
CA HIS A 11 -28.56 15.18 -2.30
C HIS A 11 -27.11 15.32 -1.83
N GLU A 12 -26.66 16.53 -1.51
CA GLU A 12 -25.32 16.77 -0.92
C GLU A 12 -25.09 16.00 0.39
N ARG A 13 -26.16 15.61 1.08
CA ARG A 13 -26.09 14.81 2.31
C ARG A 13 -26.14 13.29 2.09
N GLY A 14 -26.26 12.83 0.84
CA GLY A 14 -26.51 11.42 0.54
C GLY A 14 -27.88 10.92 1.03
N GLN A 15 -28.81 11.84 1.32
CA GLN A 15 -30.11 11.55 1.94
C GLN A 15 -31.26 12.05 1.06
N LEU A 16 -31.13 11.92 -0.28
CA LEU A 16 -32.18 12.34 -1.19
C LEU A 16 -33.44 11.50 -0.99
N ALA A 17 -34.48 12.12 -0.42
CA ALA A 17 -35.77 11.46 -0.20
C ALA A 17 -36.46 11.12 -1.54
N THR A 18 -37.42 10.20 -1.50
CA THR A 18 -38.36 10.03 -2.61
C THR A 18 -39.60 10.84 -2.30
N TRP A 19 -39.74 11.95 -3.01
CA TRP A 19 -40.93 12.77 -2.96
C TRP A 19 -41.94 12.26 -3.97
N THR A 20 -43.17 12.11 -3.52
CA THR A 20 -44.33 11.73 -4.33
C THR A 20 -45.23 12.94 -4.55
N GLN A 21 -46.18 12.81 -5.49
CA GLN A 21 -47.20 13.84 -5.70
C GLN A 21 -48.01 14.16 -4.43
N ALA A 22 -48.25 13.16 -3.58
CA ALA A 22 -48.92 13.37 -2.28
C ALA A 22 -48.08 14.24 -1.34
N ASP A 23 -46.74 14.11 -1.38
CA ASP A 23 -45.83 14.91 -0.55
C ASP A 23 -45.77 16.36 -1.05
N TYR A 24 -45.79 16.58 -2.38
CA TYR A 24 -45.86 17.91 -2.99
C TYR A 24 -47.15 18.65 -2.61
N ALA A 25 -48.30 17.95 -2.70
CA ALA A 25 -49.60 18.49 -2.31
C ALA A 25 -49.65 18.86 -0.82
N GLN A 26 -49.08 18.03 0.07
CA GLN A 26 -48.98 18.33 1.50
C GLN A 26 -48.03 19.49 1.83
N ASN A 27 -47.16 19.86 0.89
CA ASN A 27 -46.15 20.90 1.07
C ASN A 27 -46.43 22.19 0.29
N HIS A 28 -47.67 22.36 -0.19
CA HIS A 28 -48.13 23.54 -0.94
C HIS A 28 -47.32 23.82 -2.22
N VAL A 29 -46.92 22.76 -2.92
CA VAL A 29 -46.51 22.89 -4.33
C VAL A 29 -47.79 22.90 -5.14
N GLU A 30 -48.27 24.09 -5.50
CA GLU A 30 -49.63 24.29 -6.04
C GLU A 30 -49.68 24.27 -7.58
N ASP A 31 -48.52 24.36 -8.25
CA ASP A 31 -48.43 24.47 -9.70
C ASP A 31 -47.89 23.17 -10.34
N PRO A 32 -48.62 22.56 -11.31
CA PRO A 32 -48.16 21.35 -12.00
C PRO A 32 -46.79 21.48 -12.68
N THR A 33 -46.41 22.68 -13.14
CA THR A 33 -45.09 22.94 -13.72
C THR A 33 -43.98 22.94 -12.67
N GLN A 34 -44.31 23.32 -11.43
CA GLN A 34 -43.38 23.21 -10.30
C GLN A 34 -43.19 21.75 -9.88
N GLU A 35 -44.25 20.94 -9.88
CA GLU A 35 -44.16 19.50 -9.64
C GLU A 35 -43.25 18.82 -10.67
N GLU A 36 -43.46 19.08 -11.97
CA GLU A 36 -42.65 18.51 -13.05
C GLU A 36 -41.17 18.93 -12.94
N ALA A 37 -40.90 20.20 -12.60
CA ALA A 37 -39.55 20.69 -12.40
C ALA A 37 -38.84 20.04 -11.19
N LEU A 38 -39.55 19.81 -10.09
CA LEU A 38 -39.01 19.12 -8.92
C LEU A 38 -38.80 17.63 -9.19
N ASP A 39 -39.68 16.97 -9.93
CA ASP A 39 -39.49 15.57 -10.34
C ASP A 39 -38.31 15.40 -11.29
N ALA A 40 -38.16 16.30 -12.28
CA ALA A 40 -37.00 16.32 -13.15
C ALA A 40 -35.70 16.56 -12.38
N LEU A 41 -35.73 17.43 -11.37
CA LEU A 41 -34.61 17.64 -10.46
C LEU A 41 -34.29 16.39 -9.63
N GLN A 42 -35.31 15.72 -9.08
CA GLN A 42 -35.14 14.47 -8.34
C GLN A 42 -34.46 13.41 -9.19
N GLN A 43 -34.90 13.24 -10.44
CA GLN A 43 -34.32 12.27 -11.38
C GLN A 43 -32.89 12.63 -11.75
N ARG A 44 -32.60 13.92 -11.97
CA ARG A 44 -31.25 14.40 -12.26
C ARG A 44 -30.29 14.15 -11.09
N LEU A 45 -30.68 14.56 -9.88
CA LEU A 45 -29.88 14.36 -8.67
C LEU A 45 -29.68 12.87 -8.34
N ARG A 46 -30.59 11.98 -8.75
CA ARG A 46 -30.38 10.52 -8.63
C ARG A 46 -29.42 9.95 -9.66
N ALA A 47 -29.31 10.61 -10.82
CA ALA A 47 -28.42 10.21 -11.89
C ALA A 47 -27.03 10.85 -11.75
N GLU A 48 -26.93 11.92 -10.98
CA GLU A 48 -25.68 12.61 -10.67
C GLU A 48 -24.93 11.84 -9.58
N PRO A 49 -23.65 11.46 -9.81
CA PRO A 49 -22.85 10.86 -8.75
C PRO A 49 -22.69 11.87 -7.61
N LEU A 50 -22.79 11.40 -6.36
CA LEU A 50 -22.48 12.25 -5.22
C LEU A 50 -21.08 12.86 -5.39
N PRO A 51 -20.91 14.17 -5.12
CA PRO A 51 -19.61 14.80 -5.27
C PRO A 51 -18.60 14.07 -4.37
N GLU A 52 -17.48 13.66 -4.96
CA GLU A 52 -16.38 13.10 -4.17
C GLU A 52 -15.99 14.10 -3.07
N PRO A 53 -15.63 13.62 -1.87
CA PRO A 53 -15.18 14.51 -0.81
C PRO A 53 -14.01 15.35 -1.31
N ALA A 54 -14.09 16.66 -1.08
CA ALA A 54 -13.03 17.59 -1.49
C ALA A 54 -11.69 17.17 -0.88
N ALA A 55 -10.57 17.48 -1.55
CA ALA A 55 -9.23 17.10 -1.08
C ALA A 55 -8.97 17.55 0.38
N GLU A 56 -9.50 18.72 0.75
CA GLU A 56 -9.45 19.25 2.12
C GLU A 56 -10.24 18.38 3.11
N GLN A 57 -11.44 17.93 2.75
CA GLN A 57 -12.26 17.04 3.58
C GLN A 57 -11.61 15.66 3.73
N ARG A 58 -11.02 15.10 2.67
CA ARG A 58 -10.25 13.84 2.73
C ARG A 58 -9.04 14.00 3.67
N SER A 59 -8.32 15.11 3.56
CA SER A 59 -7.16 15.40 4.43
C SER A 59 -7.58 15.55 5.90
N ALA A 60 -8.67 16.26 6.17
CA ALA A 60 -9.19 16.44 7.52
C ALA A 60 -9.68 15.10 8.12
N LEU A 61 -10.41 14.28 7.35
CA LEU A 61 -10.80 12.92 7.75
C LEU A 61 -9.59 12.05 8.07
N LEU A 62 -8.57 12.03 7.20
CA LEU A 62 -7.34 11.26 7.43
C LEU A 62 -6.62 11.71 8.71
N ALA A 63 -6.60 13.02 8.98
CA ALA A 63 -6.04 13.60 10.20
C ALA A 63 -6.90 13.38 11.46
N GLY A 64 -8.11 12.82 11.34
CA GLY A 64 -9.05 12.65 12.45
C GLY A 64 -9.70 13.97 12.89
N ASN A 65 -9.61 15.03 12.08
CA ASN A 65 -10.29 16.29 12.30
C ASN A 65 -11.67 16.23 11.64
N PHE A 66 -12.71 16.13 12.45
CA PHE A 66 -14.09 16.00 11.98
C PHE A 66 -14.88 17.31 12.05
N ASP A 67 -14.24 18.41 12.45
CA ASP A 67 -14.91 19.69 12.64
C ASP A 67 -15.40 20.25 11.30
N GLY A 68 -16.70 20.52 11.21
CA GLY A 68 -17.34 21.04 9.99
C GLY A 68 -17.54 20.01 8.87
N ILE A 69 -17.24 18.73 9.10
CA ILE A 69 -17.45 17.67 8.10
C ILE A 69 -18.85 17.06 8.23
N ASN A 70 -19.57 17.00 7.12
CA ASN A 70 -20.80 16.21 7.04
C ASN A 70 -20.46 14.72 6.83
N CYS A 71 -20.21 14.02 7.93
CA CYS A 71 -19.71 12.64 7.91
C CYS A 71 -20.63 11.67 7.15
N ILE A 72 -21.95 11.86 7.23
CA ILE A 72 -22.93 11.01 6.52
C ILE A 72 -22.79 11.20 5.02
N ALA A 73 -22.70 12.45 4.55
CA ALA A 73 -22.51 12.76 3.14
C ALA A 73 -21.26 12.10 2.60
N VAL A 74 -20.12 12.28 3.30
CA VAL A 74 -18.84 11.75 2.87
C VAL A 74 -18.83 10.22 2.92
N LEU A 75 -19.35 9.61 3.99
CA LEU A 75 -19.45 8.16 4.08
C LEU A 75 -20.32 7.59 2.94
N THR A 76 -21.43 8.24 2.62
CA THR A 76 -22.33 7.80 1.53
C THR A 76 -21.64 7.89 0.18
N ALA A 77 -20.95 9.01 -0.11
CA ALA A 77 -20.17 9.19 -1.33
C ALA A 77 -19.05 8.14 -1.45
N LEU A 78 -18.32 7.87 -0.37
CA LEU A 78 -17.28 6.84 -0.34
C LEU A 78 -17.85 5.43 -0.56
N MET A 79 -18.97 5.10 0.08
CA MET A 79 -19.63 3.80 -0.10
C MET A 79 -20.15 3.61 -1.53
N GLU A 80 -20.70 4.66 -2.15
CA GLU A 80 -21.13 4.63 -3.55
C GLU A 80 -19.96 4.44 -4.51
N ALA A 81 -18.86 5.20 -4.32
CA ALA A 81 -17.65 5.04 -5.12
C ALA A 81 -17.09 3.60 -5.05
N LEU A 82 -17.03 3.04 -3.84
CA LEU A 82 -16.63 1.65 -3.64
C LEU A 82 -17.61 0.65 -4.30
N TYR A 83 -18.92 0.89 -4.23
CA TYR A 83 -19.91 -0.01 -4.82
C TYR A 83 -19.88 0.03 -6.36
N ILE A 84 -19.63 1.20 -6.95
CA ILE A 84 -19.46 1.36 -8.40
C ILE A 84 -18.18 0.66 -8.87
N SER A 85 -17.09 0.74 -8.08
CA SER A 85 -15.82 0.04 -8.40
C SER A 85 -15.91 -1.49 -8.32
N LYS A 86 -16.87 -2.03 -7.56
CA LYS A 86 -17.00 -3.47 -7.24
C LYS A 86 -18.06 -4.22 -8.04
N LYS A 87 -18.64 -3.70 -9.13
CA LYS A 87 -19.63 -4.45 -9.92
C LYS A 87 -19.00 -5.50 -10.85
N PRO A 88 -19.11 -6.82 -10.58
CA PRO A 88 -19.38 -7.77 -11.64
C PRO A 88 -20.85 -7.60 -12.07
N LYS A 89 -21.11 -7.59 -13.38
CA LYS A 89 -22.48 -7.66 -13.92
C LYS A 89 -23.12 -8.97 -13.44
N LEU A 90 -24.05 -8.94 -12.46
CA LEU A 90 -25.10 -9.95 -12.26
C LEU A 90 -26.13 -9.52 -11.20
N ARG A 91 -27.32 -10.12 -11.30
CA ARG A 91 -28.65 -9.68 -10.84
C ARG A 91 -28.93 -9.85 -9.33
N ALA A 92 -29.66 -8.86 -8.81
CA ALA A 92 -30.81 -8.86 -7.87
C ALA A 92 -30.93 -9.83 -6.66
N ARG A 93 -31.44 -9.22 -5.56
CA ARG A 93 -31.94 -9.73 -4.24
C ARG A 93 -30.83 -10.05 -3.21
N ALA A 94 -30.95 -9.71 -1.92
CA ALA A 94 -32.12 -9.73 -1.03
C ALA A 94 -31.95 -8.79 0.18
N ASP A 95 -33.08 -8.59 0.88
CA ASP A 95 -33.33 -7.80 2.10
C ASP A 95 -32.31 -7.94 3.25
N LEU A 96 -32.14 -6.84 4.00
CA LEU A 96 -31.59 -6.87 5.36
C LEU A 96 -32.58 -6.21 6.33
N GLY A 97 -33.09 -7.03 7.24
CA GLY A 97 -34.04 -6.66 8.27
C GLY A 97 -33.44 -5.79 9.38
N SER A 98 -34.30 -4.90 9.89
CA SER A 98 -34.09 -4.06 11.06
C SER A 98 -33.85 -4.91 12.33
N ARG A 99 -32.77 -4.63 13.06
CA ARG A 99 -32.63 -4.99 14.48
C ARG A 99 -32.19 -3.80 15.32
N GLN A 100 -32.77 -3.79 16.52
CA GLN A 100 -32.86 -2.72 17.50
C GLN A 100 -31.51 -2.25 18.06
N ALA A 101 -31.43 -0.93 18.27
CA ALA A 101 -30.31 -0.24 18.90
C ALA A 101 -30.43 -0.22 20.43
N THR A 102 -29.33 -0.58 21.10
CA THR A 102 -28.99 -0.09 22.46
C THR A 102 -28.23 1.25 22.31
N PRO A 103 -28.13 2.10 23.35
CA PRO A 103 -27.78 3.51 23.18
C PRO A 103 -26.32 3.69 22.78
N ALA A 104 -26.10 4.22 21.58
CA ALA A 104 -24.81 4.43 20.93
C ALA A 104 -24.35 5.91 21.06
N PRO A 105 -23.03 6.17 20.97
CA PRO A 105 -22.44 7.52 20.92
C PRO A 105 -23.06 8.40 19.80
N SER A 106 -22.86 9.72 19.90
CA SER A 106 -23.42 10.71 18.96
C SER A 106 -23.23 10.27 17.49
N PRO A 107 -24.31 10.18 16.67
CA PRO A 107 -24.31 9.55 15.34
C PRO A 107 -23.20 10.05 14.39
N THR A 108 -22.86 11.34 14.48
CA THR A 108 -21.90 12.00 13.58
C THR A 108 -20.46 11.50 13.73
N LYS A 109 -20.02 11.15 14.94
CA LYS A 109 -18.64 10.72 15.18
C LYS A 109 -18.37 9.34 14.57
N PHE A 110 -19.32 8.44 14.70
CA PHE A 110 -19.22 7.07 14.16
C PHE A 110 -19.10 7.07 12.63
N ASP A 111 -19.89 7.91 11.95
CA ASP A 111 -19.85 8.01 10.49
C ASP A 111 -18.50 8.56 10.00
N CYS A 112 -17.91 9.52 10.72
CA CYS A 112 -16.60 10.08 10.38
C CYS A 112 -15.46 9.09 10.64
N GLU A 113 -15.48 8.37 11.76
CA GLU A 113 -14.51 7.30 12.05
C GLU A 113 -14.58 6.21 10.97
N ARG A 114 -15.78 5.86 10.51
CA ARG A 114 -15.98 4.89 9.41
C ARG A 114 -15.50 5.43 8.07
N ALA A 115 -15.77 6.69 7.74
CA ALA A 115 -15.27 7.34 6.53
C ALA A 115 -13.73 7.42 6.53
N GLN A 116 -13.15 7.79 7.67
CA GLN A 116 -11.69 7.79 7.87
C GLN A 116 -11.11 6.40 7.66
N HIS A 117 -11.71 5.36 8.25
CA HIS A 117 -11.26 3.99 8.08
C HIS A 117 -11.27 3.54 6.60
N ILE A 118 -12.33 3.89 5.85
CA ILE A 118 -12.41 3.61 4.41
C ILE A 118 -11.26 4.28 3.66
N LEU A 119 -11.01 5.57 3.92
CA LEU A 119 -9.93 6.32 3.26
C LEU A 119 -8.55 5.77 3.62
N GLN A 120 -8.32 5.39 4.87
CA GLN A 120 -7.05 4.83 5.32
C GLN A 120 -6.76 3.46 4.69
N THR A 121 -7.80 2.68 4.38
CA THR A 121 -7.66 1.34 3.82
C THR A 121 -7.80 1.28 2.30
N GLU A 122 -8.13 2.39 1.63
CA GLU A 122 -8.36 2.46 0.18
C GLU A 122 -7.16 1.97 -0.64
N ASN A 123 -5.94 2.22 -0.15
CA ASN A 123 -4.70 1.87 -0.82
C ASN A 123 -4.07 0.55 -0.32
N VAL A 124 -4.72 -0.16 0.61
CA VAL A 124 -4.24 -1.46 1.07
C VAL A 124 -4.59 -2.50 0.00
N PRO A 125 -3.60 -3.15 -0.64
CA PRO A 125 -3.91 -4.18 -1.61
C PRO A 125 -4.51 -5.39 -0.89
N VAL A 126 -5.47 -6.06 -1.54
CA VAL A 126 -6.15 -7.25 -1.00
C VAL A 126 -5.15 -8.31 -0.51
N THR A 127 -4.02 -8.43 -1.20
CA THR A 127 -2.94 -9.36 -0.87
C THR A 127 -2.25 -9.05 0.47
N CYS A 128 -2.38 -7.84 0.99
CA CYS A 128 -1.78 -7.35 2.23
C CYS A 128 -2.82 -6.85 3.25
N GLU A 129 -4.10 -7.22 3.11
CA GLU A 129 -5.11 -6.99 4.17
C GLU A 129 -4.68 -7.66 5.49
N LYS A 130 -3.94 -8.75 5.38
CA LYS A 130 -3.33 -9.45 6.51
C LYS A 130 -1.81 -9.48 6.39
N ILE A 131 -1.15 -9.37 7.54
CA ILE A 131 0.30 -9.34 7.68
C ILE A 131 0.77 -10.35 8.72
N LYS A 132 2.00 -10.82 8.55
CA LYS A 132 2.71 -11.79 9.41
C LYS A 132 4.19 -11.46 9.47
N ASN A 133 4.94 -12.19 10.30
CA ASN A 133 6.39 -12.00 10.46
C ASN A 133 6.81 -10.55 10.73
N ILE A 134 6.02 -9.84 11.54
CA ILE A 134 6.21 -8.41 11.83
C ILE A 134 7.56 -8.19 12.53
N GLN A 135 8.30 -7.16 12.11
CA GLN A 135 9.55 -6.74 12.71
C GLN A 135 9.58 -5.22 12.87
N LEU A 136 10.13 -4.77 13.99
CA LEU A 136 10.39 -3.37 14.28
C LEU A 136 11.89 -3.10 14.21
N GLY A 137 12.28 -2.22 13.30
CA GLY A 137 13.63 -1.69 13.18
C GLY A 137 13.77 -0.39 13.96
N VAL A 138 14.83 -0.27 14.76
CA VAL A 138 15.20 0.98 15.44
C VAL A 138 16.67 1.25 15.16
N ALA A 139 16.95 2.40 14.55
CA ALA A 139 18.31 2.88 14.30
C ALA A 139 18.65 4.03 15.25
N PHE A 140 19.84 3.98 15.84
CA PHE A 140 20.38 5.03 16.70
C PHE A 140 21.28 5.94 15.88
N SER A 141 21.20 7.25 16.12
CA SER A 141 22.03 8.23 15.42
C SER A 141 23.51 7.95 15.63
N ASN A 142 24.33 8.35 14.66
CA ASN A 142 25.78 8.28 14.75
C ASN A 142 26.40 9.55 15.40
N ASP A 143 25.58 10.49 15.86
CA ASP A 143 26.06 11.68 16.57
C ASP A 143 26.74 11.32 17.90
N LEU A 144 27.53 12.25 18.41
CA LEU A 144 28.19 12.09 19.70
C LEU A 144 27.12 11.97 20.80
N TRP A 145 27.25 10.94 21.65
CA TRP A 145 26.33 10.62 22.75
C TRP A 145 24.97 10.03 22.36
N SER A 146 24.79 9.60 21.11
CA SER A 146 23.50 9.08 20.64
C SER A 146 23.19 7.62 21.00
N GLY A 147 24.18 6.89 21.54
CA GLY A 147 23.97 5.56 22.14
C GLY A 147 23.31 5.65 23.52
N SER A 148 23.05 4.50 24.14
CA SER A 148 22.43 4.43 25.47
C SER A 148 23.10 3.41 26.38
N TRP A 149 23.01 3.62 27.69
CA TRP A 149 23.31 2.64 28.73
C TRP A 149 22.06 1.87 29.22
N ASP A 150 20.89 2.17 28.65
CA ASP A 150 19.61 1.57 28.98
C ASP A 150 19.34 0.27 28.19
N ASP A 151 18.40 -0.52 28.70
CA ASP A 151 17.69 -1.55 27.95
C ASP A 151 16.53 -0.90 27.19
N ILE A 152 16.64 -0.88 25.87
CA ILE A 152 15.66 -0.30 24.97
C ILE A 152 14.70 -1.39 24.51
N GLY A 153 13.41 -1.12 24.70
CA GLY A 153 12.32 -1.97 24.24
C GLY A 153 11.30 -1.19 23.44
N ALA A 154 10.36 -1.91 22.85
CA ALA A 154 9.23 -1.32 22.17
C ALA A 154 7.97 -2.14 22.40
N THR A 155 6.82 -1.51 22.26
CA THR A 155 5.52 -2.18 22.26
C THR A 155 4.83 -1.85 20.95
N LEU A 156 4.39 -2.88 20.23
CA LEU A 156 3.42 -2.75 19.16
C LEU A 156 2.06 -3.13 19.71
N GLU A 157 1.08 -2.24 19.60
CA GLU A 157 -0.27 -2.50 20.09
C GLU A 157 -1.35 -1.97 19.15
N GLY A 158 -2.55 -2.52 19.31
CA GLY A 158 -3.73 -2.17 18.53
C GLY A 158 -4.86 -3.19 18.74
N PRO A 159 -5.89 -3.18 17.89
CA PRO A 159 -7.03 -4.09 17.99
C PRO A 159 -6.66 -5.58 17.98
N ALA A 160 -5.52 -5.94 17.38
CA ALA A 160 -5.06 -7.34 17.34
C ALA A 160 -4.42 -7.83 18.65
N GLY A 161 -4.08 -6.92 19.57
CA GLY A 161 -3.43 -7.23 20.83
C GLY A 161 -2.16 -6.41 21.06
N LYS A 162 -1.21 -6.99 21.81
CA LYS A 162 0.01 -6.31 22.24
C LYS A 162 1.23 -7.21 22.13
N ALA A 163 2.25 -6.74 21.42
CA ALA A 163 3.57 -7.36 21.34
C ALA A 163 4.59 -6.49 22.08
N ILE A 164 5.27 -7.07 23.06
CA ILE A 164 6.36 -6.41 23.79
C ILE A 164 7.66 -6.94 23.21
N LEU A 165 8.50 -6.04 22.75
CA LEU A 165 9.73 -6.31 22.02
C LEU A 165 10.92 -5.80 22.83
N HIS A 166 11.95 -6.63 22.88
CA HIS A 166 13.29 -6.19 23.24
C HIS A 166 13.99 -5.70 21.96
N VAL A 167 14.50 -4.47 21.98
CA VAL A 167 15.19 -3.86 20.82
C VAL A 167 16.69 -4.01 20.98
N ALA A 168 17.27 -3.48 22.05
CA ALA A 168 18.70 -3.56 22.29
C ALA A 168 19.04 -3.28 23.76
N THR A 169 20.02 -4.00 24.28
CA THR A 169 20.66 -3.71 25.57
C THR A 169 21.89 -2.84 25.31
N GLN A 170 21.94 -1.64 25.88
CA GLN A 170 23.08 -0.72 25.77
C GLN A 170 23.51 -0.43 24.32
N PRO A 171 22.60 0.05 23.46
CA PRO A 171 22.89 0.27 22.05
C PRO A 171 24.02 1.29 21.84
N GLU A 172 24.97 0.94 20.98
CA GLU A 172 26.00 1.88 20.53
C GLU A 172 25.42 2.91 19.54
N ARG A 173 26.06 4.08 19.44
CA ARG A 173 25.73 5.06 18.40
C ARG A 173 25.88 4.43 17.00
N GLY A 174 25.00 4.79 16.07
CA GLY A 174 24.99 4.24 14.72
C GLY A 174 24.55 2.77 14.62
N SER A 175 24.19 2.12 15.75
CA SER A 175 23.67 0.76 15.71
C SER A 175 22.25 0.73 15.16
N HIS A 176 21.88 -0.40 14.56
CA HIS A 176 20.55 -0.64 14.01
C HIS A 176 20.13 -2.07 14.34
N THR A 177 18.99 -2.23 15.01
CA THR A 177 18.48 -3.54 15.42
C THR A 177 17.07 -3.76 14.93
N TRP A 178 16.78 -5.01 14.53
CA TRP A 178 15.45 -5.47 14.16
C TRP A 178 14.92 -6.44 15.21
N ALA A 179 13.87 -6.06 15.92
CA ALA A 179 13.17 -6.92 16.86
C ALA A 179 12.02 -7.64 16.15
N LYS A 180 12.02 -8.98 16.19
CA LYS A 180 10.96 -9.81 15.59
C LYS A 180 9.81 -10.03 16.58
N VAL A 181 8.58 -9.84 16.10
CA VAL A 181 7.38 -10.18 16.88
C VAL A 181 7.17 -11.69 16.89
N ASP A 182 6.98 -12.25 18.09
CA ASP A 182 6.38 -13.57 18.23
C ASP A 182 4.85 -13.44 18.10
N MET A 183 4.35 -13.75 16.90
CA MET A 183 2.95 -13.59 16.53
C MET A 183 2.02 -14.42 17.42
N GLN A 184 2.39 -15.67 17.69
CA GLN A 184 1.59 -16.58 18.51
C GLN A 184 1.60 -16.18 19.98
N ALA A 185 2.76 -15.80 20.53
CA ALA A 185 2.82 -15.32 21.90
C ALA A 185 2.00 -14.04 22.10
N SER A 186 2.12 -13.08 21.17
CA SER A 186 1.58 -11.73 21.29
C SER A 186 0.10 -11.62 20.90
N PHE A 187 -0.31 -12.26 19.81
CA PHE A 187 -1.63 -12.07 19.19
C PHE A 187 -2.48 -13.35 19.13
N LYS A 188 -1.93 -14.51 19.54
CA LYS A 188 -2.60 -15.83 19.47
C LYS A 188 -3.01 -16.23 18.04
N LYS A 189 -2.30 -15.69 17.04
CA LYS A 189 -2.54 -15.89 15.60
C LYS A 189 -1.20 -15.83 14.87
N ASP A 190 -1.10 -16.50 13.72
CA ASP A 190 0.07 -16.40 12.84
C ASP A 190 0.04 -15.15 11.94
N GLU A 191 -1.14 -14.60 11.75
CA GLU A 191 -1.42 -13.42 10.93
C GLU A 191 -2.46 -12.52 11.61
N ILE A 192 -2.34 -11.22 11.39
CA ILE A 192 -3.29 -10.20 11.86
C ILE A 192 -3.68 -9.29 10.70
N GLU A 193 -4.80 -8.59 10.81
CA GLU A 193 -5.13 -7.53 9.85
C GLU A 193 -4.09 -6.41 9.93
N VAL A 194 -3.78 -5.75 8.81
CA VAL A 194 -2.84 -4.62 8.78
C VAL A 194 -3.32 -3.45 9.66
N THR A 195 -4.64 -3.31 9.83
CA THR A 195 -5.34 -2.39 10.74
C THR A 195 -5.24 -2.81 12.21
N GLY A 196 -4.71 -4.01 12.49
CA GLY A 196 -4.60 -4.58 13.82
C GLY A 196 -3.51 -3.95 14.69
N LEU A 197 -2.63 -3.15 14.09
CA LEU A 197 -1.63 -2.32 14.76
C LEU A 197 -1.98 -0.85 14.55
N ASP A 198 -2.02 -0.09 15.65
CA ASP A 198 -2.29 1.35 15.57
C ASP A 198 -1.34 2.21 16.40
N THR A 199 -0.46 1.58 17.20
CA THR A 199 0.39 2.28 18.14
C THR A 199 1.75 1.60 18.28
N ILE A 200 2.83 2.39 18.17
CA ILE A 200 4.19 2.03 18.56
C ILE A 200 4.53 2.80 19.82
N THR A 201 5.03 2.12 20.84
CA THR A 201 5.55 2.77 22.04
C THR A 201 7.01 2.39 22.22
N LEU A 202 7.91 3.37 22.35
CA LEU A 202 9.28 3.13 22.77
C LEU A 202 9.37 3.13 24.29
N ASN A 203 10.13 2.18 24.81
CA ASN A 203 10.34 2.02 26.24
C ASN A 203 11.84 1.93 26.56
N ALA A 204 12.20 2.37 27.76
CA ALA A 204 13.56 2.25 28.27
C ALA A 204 13.56 1.84 29.74
N ALA A 205 14.58 1.09 30.13
CA ALA A 205 14.86 0.74 31.51
C ALA A 205 16.37 0.80 31.76
N GLY A 206 16.82 1.56 32.77
CA GLY A 206 18.23 1.52 33.15
C GLY A 206 18.67 0.14 33.58
N ILE A 207 19.94 -0.19 33.34
CA ILE A 207 20.56 -1.46 33.72
C ILE A 207 21.54 -1.25 34.87
N PHE A 208 21.61 -2.21 35.80
CA PHE A 208 22.59 -2.21 36.88
C PHE A 208 23.79 -3.10 36.52
N ASN A 209 25.00 -2.54 36.44
CA ASN A 209 26.21 -3.29 36.06
C ASN A 209 27.36 -3.14 37.09
N PRO A 210 27.72 -4.20 37.86
CA PRO A 210 28.89 -4.20 38.76
C PRO A 210 30.20 -4.65 38.05
N PRO A 211 31.41 -4.10 38.38
CA PRO A 211 31.79 -3.49 39.67
C PRO A 211 32.35 -2.04 39.64
N TRP A 212 31.60 -1.10 40.21
CA TRP A 212 31.92 -0.13 41.29
C TRP A 212 33.21 0.73 41.40
N ARG A 213 34.16 0.80 40.45
CA ARG A 213 35.37 1.64 40.68
C ARG A 213 35.30 3.12 40.27
N LEU A 214 34.22 3.62 39.66
CA LEU A 214 34.12 5.04 39.24
C LEU A 214 32.73 5.70 39.43
N GLY A 215 31.92 5.25 40.40
CA GLY A 215 30.82 6.09 40.95
C GLY A 215 29.58 6.36 40.08
N GLY A 216 29.17 5.45 39.20
CA GLY A 216 27.88 5.56 38.48
C GLY A 216 26.79 4.69 39.11
N ASN A 217 25.77 5.28 39.75
CA ASN A 217 24.52 4.56 40.02
C ASN A 217 23.83 4.24 38.67
N GLY A 218 22.92 3.24 38.64
CA GLY A 218 22.16 2.81 37.45
C GLY A 218 21.93 3.96 36.47
N GLN A 219 22.57 3.86 35.31
CA GLN A 219 22.67 4.95 34.35
C GLN A 219 21.41 4.91 33.51
N ASN A 220 20.50 5.83 33.81
CA ASN A 220 19.44 6.26 32.91
C ASN A 220 20.03 7.43 32.11
N ASP A 221 20.16 7.31 30.79
CA ASP A 221 20.69 8.37 29.94
C ASP A 221 19.68 8.85 28.89
N GLN A 222 20.15 9.74 28.02
CA GLN A 222 19.42 10.15 26.83
C GLN A 222 20.13 9.56 25.62
N TRP A 223 19.35 9.18 24.62
CA TRP A 223 19.84 8.63 23.36
C TRP A 223 19.04 9.21 22.21
N GLN A 224 19.59 9.13 21.01
CA GLN A 224 18.96 9.71 19.83
C GLN A 224 18.57 8.60 18.87
N VAL A 225 17.27 8.52 18.59
CA VAL A 225 16.72 7.62 17.57
C VAL A 225 16.75 8.34 16.23
N GLN A 226 17.44 7.73 15.27
CA GLN A 226 17.50 8.21 13.90
C GLN A 226 16.27 7.76 13.12
N ASP A 227 15.97 6.45 13.15
CA ASP A 227 14.88 5.84 12.37
C ASP A 227 14.08 4.85 13.23
N ILE A 228 12.77 4.80 12.96
CA ILE A 228 11.90 3.70 13.37
C ILE A 228 11.21 3.19 12.11
N GLN A 229 11.23 1.88 11.90
CA GLN A 229 10.65 1.22 10.73
C GLN A 229 9.85 -0.01 11.15
N ILE A 230 8.69 -0.23 10.54
CA ILE A 230 8.01 -1.53 10.62
C ILE A 230 8.13 -2.21 9.28
N ARG A 231 8.39 -3.52 9.29
CA ARG A 231 8.20 -4.37 8.11
C ARG A 231 7.46 -5.63 8.48
N ALA A 232 6.71 -6.17 7.53
CA ALA A 232 5.97 -7.40 7.67
C ALA A 232 5.84 -8.09 6.31
N ASP A 233 5.71 -9.41 6.34
CA ASP A 233 5.28 -10.16 5.17
C ASP A 233 3.76 -10.04 5.07
N CYS A 234 3.23 -9.89 3.87
CA CYS A 234 1.80 -10.05 3.66
C CYS A 234 1.43 -11.54 3.78
N ALA A 235 0.16 -11.83 4.08
CA ALA A 235 -0.32 -13.20 4.15
C ALA A 235 -0.10 -13.93 2.81
N ASP A 236 -0.35 -13.22 1.69
CA ASP A 236 -0.05 -13.68 0.35
C ASP A 236 1.47 -13.67 0.06
N PRO A 237 2.05 -14.80 -0.38
CA PRO A 237 3.49 -14.91 -0.63
C PRO A 237 4.01 -13.95 -1.70
N GLY A 238 5.20 -13.37 -1.45
CA GLY A 238 5.89 -12.48 -2.38
C GLY A 238 5.43 -11.02 -2.31
N PHE A 239 4.58 -10.69 -1.34
CA PHE A 239 4.16 -9.33 -1.03
C PHE A 239 4.64 -8.95 0.37
N GLU A 240 5.14 -7.73 0.50
CA GLU A 240 5.68 -7.19 1.74
C GLU A 240 5.00 -5.85 2.04
N ALA A 241 4.83 -5.59 3.34
CA ALA A 241 4.30 -4.34 3.87
C ALA A 241 5.37 -3.66 4.72
N HIS A 242 5.48 -2.34 4.64
CA HIS A 242 6.41 -1.57 5.46
C HIS A 242 5.79 -0.23 5.87
N ASP A 243 6.17 0.26 7.04
CA ASP A 243 5.90 1.64 7.47
C ASP A 243 7.25 2.32 7.72
N ASN A 244 7.54 3.31 6.88
CA ASN A 244 8.77 4.10 6.90
C ASN A 244 8.51 5.57 7.28
N LYS A 245 7.34 5.90 7.81
CA LYS A 245 6.97 7.28 8.17
C LYS A 245 7.90 7.91 9.20
N LEU A 246 8.51 7.09 10.05
CA LEU A 246 9.42 7.51 11.11
C LEU A 246 10.91 7.33 10.73
N VAL A 247 11.22 7.14 9.45
CA VAL A 247 12.58 7.27 8.93
C VAL A 247 12.98 8.75 8.92
N GLY A 248 14.16 9.07 9.43
CA GLY A 248 14.66 10.44 9.57
C GLY A 248 14.09 11.20 10.77
N LEU A 249 13.54 10.50 11.77
CA LEU A 249 12.96 11.06 12.98
C LEU A 249 13.96 11.95 13.76
N ASN A 250 15.20 11.49 13.91
CA ASN A 250 16.32 12.23 14.55
C ASN A 250 15.95 12.89 15.91
N ALA A 251 15.30 12.14 16.80
CA ALA A 251 14.77 12.66 18.07
C ALA A 251 15.49 12.07 19.29
N TRP A 252 15.69 12.92 20.31
CA TRP A 252 16.25 12.50 21.60
C TRP A 252 15.15 11.98 22.53
N TYR A 253 15.41 10.81 23.13
CA TYR A 253 14.58 10.20 24.15
C TYR A 253 15.43 9.90 25.38
N GLY A 254 14.76 9.77 26.53
CA GLY A 254 15.44 9.52 27.80
C GLY A 254 14.48 8.98 28.82
N HIS A 255 14.95 8.09 29.70
CA HIS A 255 14.12 7.58 30.78
C HIS A 255 13.64 8.72 31.70
N PRO A 256 12.33 8.87 31.95
CA PRO A 256 11.81 9.91 32.83
C PRO A 256 12.25 9.64 34.27
N GLY A 257 13.01 10.56 34.89
CA GLY A 257 13.44 10.40 36.28
C GLY A 257 14.77 11.03 36.68
N GLY A 258 15.56 11.54 35.73
CA GLY A 258 16.84 12.19 36.00
C GLY A 258 17.96 11.22 36.39
N TRP A 259 19.18 11.74 36.50
CA TRP A 259 20.36 10.96 36.85
C TRP A 259 20.37 10.64 38.35
N PHE A 260 20.69 9.39 38.67
CA PHE A 260 20.85 8.83 40.02
C PHE A 260 19.55 8.46 40.78
N THR A 261 19.37 7.14 40.98
CA THR A 261 18.53 6.46 42.00
C THR A 261 17.07 6.11 41.70
N GLN A 262 16.51 6.42 40.53
CA GLN A 262 15.16 5.94 40.20
C GLN A 262 15.18 4.47 39.74
N LYS A 263 14.14 3.72 40.10
CA LYS A 263 14.01 2.28 39.83
C LYS A 263 14.29 1.98 38.36
N LEU A 264 15.04 0.89 38.10
CA LEU A 264 15.30 0.21 36.82
C LEU A 264 14.03 -0.31 36.13
N ALA A 265 12.90 0.36 36.33
CA ALA A 265 11.59 -0.08 35.87
C ALA A 265 11.35 0.49 34.49
N THR A 266 10.93 -0.35 33.55
CA THR A 266 10.58 0.06 32.19
C THR A 266 9.60 1.22 32.18
N LYS A 267 9.95 2.29 31.45
CA LYS A 267 9.12 3.47 31.22
C LYS A 267 8.94 3.70 29.73
N THR A 268 7.74 4.12 29.37
CA THR A 268 7.45 4.67 28.05
C THR A 268 8.11 6.03 27.88
N VAL A 269 8.85 6.20 26.79
CA VAL A 269 9.55 7.45 26.45
C VAL A 269 8.97 8.14 25.21
N ALA A 270 8.28 7.39 24.35
CA ALA A 270 7.64 7.93 23.15
C ALA A 270 6.47 7.04 22.73
N THR A 271 5.46 7.65 22.11
CA THR A 271 4.32 6.95 21.51
C THR A 271 4.05 7.54 20.13
N PHE A 272 3.89 6.67 19.14
CA PHE A 272 3.62 7.02 17.76
C PHE A 272 2.35 6.31 17.28
N ARG A 273 1.50 7.01 16.53
CA ARG A 273 0.35 6.42 15.87
C ARG A 273 0.77 5.82 14.53
N VAL A 274 0.28 4.61 14.28
CA VAL A 274 0.34 3.92 13.00
C VAL A 274 -1.07 3.90 12.45
N VAL A 275 -1.23 4.29 11.18
CA VAL A 275 -2.52 4.13 10.49
C VAL A 275 -2.33 3.32 9.21
N PRO A 276 -3.38 2.63 8.71
CA PRO A 276 -3.28 1.82 7.49
C PRO A 276 -2.72 2.59 6.27
N GLY A 277 -2.97 3.90 6.20
CA GLY A 277 -2.44 4.75 5.14
C GLY A 277 -0.93 5.06 5.23
N ASP A 278 -0.28 4.78 6.36
CA ASP A 278 1.17 4.94 6.52
C ASP A 278 1.95 3.76 5.88
N TRP A 279 1.27 2.65 5.58
CA TRP A 279 1.88 1.46 5.01
C TRP A 279 2.17 1.61 3.51
N GLY A 280 3.42 1.34 3.13
CA GLY A 280 3.84 1.03 1.77
C GLY A 280 3.80 -0.47 1.50
N PHE A 281 3.56 -0.84 0.25
CA PHE A 281 3.44 -2.24 -0.18
C PHE A 281 4.35 -2.51 -1.36
N SER A 282 5.03 -3.65 -1.32
CA SER A 282 5.92 -4.11 -2.38
C SER A 282 5.56 -5.55 -2.76
N PRO A 283 4.99 -5.78 -3.96
CA PRO A 283 4.53 -4.79 -4.95
C PRO A 283 3.25 -4.05 -4.53
N PRO A 284 2.94 -2.89 -5.15
CA PRO A 284 1.78 -2.07 -4.78
C PRO A 284 0.42 -2.71 -5.11
N CYS A 285 0.37 -3.71 -5.99
CA CYS A 285 -0.82 -4.47 -6.31
C CYS A 285 -0.48 -5.83 -6.93
N ALA A 286 -1.42 -6.77 -6.90
CA ALA A 286 -1.29 -8.05 -7.62
C ALA A 286 -1.83 -7.98 -9.06
N MET A 287 -2.93 -7.26 -9.26
CA MET A 287 -3.63 -7.20 -10.55
C MET A 287 -3.21 -5.96 -11.34
N ILE A 288 -2.80 -6.15 -12.60
CA ILE A 288 -2.44 -5.10 -13.53
C ILE A 288 -3.41 -5.03 -14.70
N LYS A 289 -3.65 -3.81 -15.19
CA LYS A 289 -4.48 -3.54 -16.38
C LYS A 289 -3.67 -3.06 -17.59
N GLU A 290 -2.42 -2.68 -17.36
CA GLU A 290 -1.47 -2.30 -18.41
C GLU A 290 -0.11 -2.88 -18.09
N LEU A 291 0.59 -3.33 -19.13
CA LEU A 291 1.96 -3.82 -19.08
C LEU A 291 2.69 -3.27 -20.30
N ALA A 292 3.91 -2.78 -20.11
CA ALA A 292 4.78 -2.32 -21.18
C ALA A 292 6.19 -2.83 -20.94
N TYR A 293 6.97 -2.93 -22.01
CA TYR A 293 8.36 -3.37 -21.99
C TYR A 293 9.26 -2.33 -22.66
N ALA A 294 10.53 -2.34 -22.30
CA ALA A 294 11.62 -1.71 -23.05
C ALA A 294 12.80 -2.66 -23.09
N PHE A 295 13.32 -2.92 -24.28
CA PHE A 295 14.39 -3.88 -24.57
C PHE A 295 15.57 -3.17 -25.23
N ASP A 296 16.78 -3.53 -24.79
CA ASP A 296 18.03 -2.91 -25.22
C ASP A 296 19.07 -3.96 -25.64
N LEU A 297 19.69 -3.72 -26.79
CA LEU A 297 20.98 -4.31 -27.17
C LEU A 297 22.12 -3.37 -26.84
N SER A 298 23.26 -3.93 -26.46
CA SER A 298 24.46 -3.18 -26.16
C SER A 298 25.06 -2.58 -27.44
N ASP A 299 25.65 -1.38 -27.34
CA ASP A 299 26.41 -0.76 -28.44
C ASP A 299 27.85 -1.32 -28.57
N LYS A 300 28.10 -2.53 -28.06
CA LYS A 300 29.39 -3.22 -28.25
C LYS A 300 29.60 -3.57 -29.72
N PHE A 301 30.86 -3.64 -30.14
CA PHE A 301 31.20 -4.11 -31.47
C PHE A 301 30.68 -5.55 -31.66
N TYR A 302 30.02 -5.82 -32.79
CA TYR A 302 29.23 -7.04 -33.05
C TYR A 302 28.03 -7.28 -32.11
N GLY A 303 27.54 -6.28 -31.38
CA GLY A 303 26.45 -6.45 -30.42
C GLY A 303 25.04 -6.63 -31.01
N GLY A 304 24.88 -6.51 -32.33
CA GLY A 304 23.63 -6.75 -33.05
C GLY A 304 23.53 -8.19 -33.55
N THR A 305 22.39 -8.54 -34.14
CA THR A 305 22.12 -9.86 -34.72
C THR A 305 21.44 -9.72 -36.09
N ASN A 306 21.67 -10.69 -36.97
CA ASN A 306 20.90 -10.82 -38.21
C ASN A 306 19.56 -11.56 -38.01
N ASP A 307 19.34 -12.11 -36.82
CA ASP A 307 18.25 -13.01 -36.51
C ASP A 307 17.00 -12.25 -36.06
N ALA A 308 15.87 -12.96 -35.96
CA ALA A 308 14.62 -12.38 -35.48
C ALA A 308 14.47 -12.64 -33.98
N LEU A 309 14.37 -11.56 -33.20
CA LEU A 309 14.24 -11.62 -31.75
C LEU A 309 12.78 -11.47 -31.32
N SER A 310 12.39 -12.24 -30.32
CA SER A 310 11.09 -12.17 -29.68
C SER A 310 11.18 -12.58 -28.22
N PHE A 311 10.12 -12.35 -27.44
CA PHE A 311 10.09 -12.81 -26.06
C PHE A 311 8.70 -13.30 -25.65
N THR A 312 8.67 -14.13 -24.61
CA THR A 312 7.45 -14.44 -23.85
C THR A 312 7.65 -14.04 -22.41
N ILE A 313 6.59 -13.59 -21.74
CA ILE A 313 6.57 -13.36 -20.29
C ILE A 313 5.42 -14.17 -19.68
N GLY A 314 5.73 -14.97 -18.66
CA GLY A 314 4.79 -15.91 -18.06
C GLY A 314 4.26 -16.93 -19.07
N GLU A 315 2.95 -17.17 -19.04
CA GLU A 315 2.24 -18.04 -19.98
C GLU A 315 1.68 -17.27 -21.20
N GLY A 316 2.18 -16.06 -21.45
CA GLY A 316 1.74 -15.22 -22.56
C GLY A 316 2.24 -15.72 -23.92
N LYS A 317 1.57 -15.27 -24.99
CA LYS A 317 2.04 -15.45 -26.37
C LYS A 317 3.36 -14.72 -26.62
N GLU A 318 4.07 -15.18 -27.63
CA GLU A 318 5.32 -14.59 -28.10
C GLU A 318 5.09 -13.17 -28.68
N ILE A 319 5.98 -12.25 -28.33
CA ILE A 319 5.94 -10.84 -28.73
C ILE A 319 7.22 -10.53 -29.52
N PRO A 320 7.12 -10.05 -30.76
CA PRO A 320 8.29 -9.72 -31.58
C PRO A 320 9.01 -8.47 -31.05
N LEU A 321 10.34 -8.51 -31.02
CA LEU A 321 11.20 -7.36 -30.69
C LEU A 321 11.75 -6.69 -31.94
N GLY A 322 12.14 -7.48 -32.95
CA GLY A 322 12.69 -6.97 -34.20
C GLY A 322 13.39 -8.06 -35.00
N ALA A 323 13.73 -7.77 -36.26
CA ALA A 323 14.49 -8.67 -37.13
C ALA A 323 15.71 -7.95 -37.70
N SER A 324 16.84 -8.64 -37.74
CA SER A 324 18.13 -8.12 -38.22
C SER A 324 18.50 -6.77 -37.58
N VAL A 325 18.53 -6.77 -36.25
CA VAL A 325 18.71 -5.56 -35.43
C VAL A 325 20.18 -5.23 -35.19
N SER A 326 20.52 -3.95 -35.30
CA SER A 326 21.90 -3.47 -35.10
C SER A 326 22.30 -3.41 -33.62
N ARG A 327 23.59 -3.31 -33.33
CA ARG A 327 24.06 -2.97 -31.98
C ARG A 327 23.45 -1.64 -31.50
N GLY A 328 23.23 -1.49 -30.21
CA GLY A 328 22.55 -0.32 -29.65
C GLY A 328 21.06 -0.22 -29.99
N PHE A 329 20.47 -1.28 -30.56
CA PHE A 329 19.04 -1.32 -30.84
C PHE A 329 18.22 -1.19 -29.57
N HIS A 330 17.17 -0.38 -29.64
CA HIS A 330 16.20 -0.16 -28.59
C HIS A 330 14.80 -0.33 -29.17
N THR A 331 13.92 -0.99 -28.43
CA THR A 331 12.50 -1.05 -28.75
C THR A 331 11.68 -1.10 -27.47
N ASP A 332 10.55 -0.41 -27.47
CA ASP A 332 9.59 -0.40 -26.38
C ASP A 332 8.18 -0.57 -26.92
N GLY A 333 7.28 -1.05 -26.07
CA GLY A 333 5.91 -1.30 -26.50
C GLY A 333 4.96 -1.58 -25.35
N LYS A 334 3.68 -1.31 -25.61
CA LYS A 334 2.58 -1.72 -24.74
C LYS A 334 2.13 -3.13 -25.11
N ILE A 335 2.00 -3.98 -24.10
CA ILE A 335 1.52 -5.36 -24.23
C ILE A 335 0.00 -5.35 -24.16
N ASN A 336 -0.66 -5.80 -25.23
CA ASN A 336 -2.10 -6.00 -25.25
C ASN A 336 -2.46 -7.23 -24.41
N LEU A 337 -2.87 -7.03 -23.16
CA LEU A 337 -3.13 -8.12 -22.21
C LEU A 337 -4.16 -9.13 -22.73
N LYS A 338 -5.20 -8.65 -23.42
CA LYS A 338 -6.26 -9.50 -23.97
C LYS A 338 -5.76 -10.39 -25.10
N GLU A 339 -4.87 -9.86 -25.93
CA GLU A 339 -4.30 -10.60 -27.05
C GLU A 339 -3.25 -11.63 -26.58
N ILE A 340 -2.40 -11.22 -25.64
CA ILE A 340 -1.25 -12.01 -25.17
C ILE A 340 -1.65 -13.04 -24.11
N PHE A 341 -2.52 -12.69 -23.17
CA PHE A 341 -2.94 -13.56 -22.05
C PHE A 341 -4.41 -13.98 -22.10
N GLY A 342 -5.22 -13.41 -23.00
CA GLY A 342 -6.67 -13.68 -23.03
C GLY A 342 -7.46 -13.00 -21.91
N LYS A 343 -6.84 -12.08 -21.15
CA LYS A 343 -7.43 -11.43 -19.97
C LYS A 343 -7.33 -9.90 -20.08
N ASP A 344 -8.34 -9.18 -19.57
CA ASP A 344 -8.30 -7.71 -19.49
C ASP A 344 -7.44 -7.23 -18.29
N GLU A 345 -7.25 -8.08 -17.28
CA GLU A 345 -6.35 -7.87 -16.16
C GLU A 345 -5.50 -9.13 -15.94
N VAL A 346 -4.24 -8.95 -15.56
CA VAL A 346 -3.29 -10.06 -15.31
C VAL A 346 -2.78 -9.98 -13.88
N ASP A 347 -2.65 -11.13 -13.22
CA ASP A 347 -1.97 -11.22 -11.93
C ASP A 347 -0.46 -11.27 -12.17
N ILE A 348 0.32 -10.41 -11.53
CA ILE A 348 1.79 -10.40 -11.69
C ILE A 348 2.44 -11.72 -11.29
N ARG A 349 1.78 -12.54 -10.46
CA ARG A 349 2.24 -13.89 -10.11
C ARG A 349 2.15 -14.86 -11.29
N ASP A 350 1.42 -14.54 -12.34
CA ASP A 350 1.38 -15.32 -13.59
C ASP A 350 2.58 -15.00 -14.50
N LEU A 351 3.31 -13.90 -14.25
CA LEU A 351 4.43 -13.42 -15.07
C LEU A 351 5.78 -14.09 -14.70
N LYS A 352 5.76 -15.34 -14.24
CA LYS A 352 6.84 -16.02 -13.49
C LYS A 352 8.21 -16.15 -14.18
N GLU A 353 8.28 -15.95 -15.48
CA GLU A 353 9.49 -16.18 -16.26
C GLU A 353 9.52 -15.29 -17.50
N LEU A 354 10.67 -14.71 -17.80
CA LEU A 354 10.97 -14.08 -19.09
C LEU A 354 11.81 -15.04 -19.92
N LYS A 355 11.40 -15.26 -21.17
CA LYS A 355 12.19 -15.99 -22.17
C LYS A 355 12.38 -15.12 -23.39
N ILE A 356 13.60 -15.05 -23.88
CA ILE A 356 13.92 -14.38 -25.14
C ILE A 356 14.32 -15.47 -26.13
N PHE A 357 13.67 -15.44 -27.29
CA PHE A 357 13.90 -16.36 -28.38
C PHE A 357 14.68 -15.67 -29.49
N ASP A 358 15.46 -16.49 -30.15
CA ASP A 358 16.32 -16.13 -31.26
C ASP A 358 15.92 -17.04 -32.42
N ASN A 359 15.08 -16.51 -33.31
CA ASN A 359 14.50 -17.23 -34.42
C ASN A 359 15.40 -17.07 -35.64
N TYR A 360 16.18 -18.11 -35.89
CA TYR A 360 17.20 -18.15 -36.91
C TYR A 360 16.68 -18.64 -38.27
N SER A 361 17.23 -18.13 -39.38
CA SER A 361 16.82 -18.54 -40.75
C SER A 361 17.94 -19.10 -41.66
N GLY A 362 19.07 -19.58 -41.12
CA GLY A 362 19.98 -20.53 -41.81
C GLY A 362 21.50 -20.30 -41.69
N GLY A 363 22.27 -21.35 -41.30
CA GLY A 363 23.72 -21.33 -40.91
C GLY A 363 23.99 -21.73 -39.42
N ASN A 364 24.88 -21.05 -38.68
CA ASN A 364 25.23 -21.33 -37.26
C ASN A 364 24.65 -20.35 -36.21
N GLY A 365 23.77 -19.41 -36.58
CA GLY A 365 23.33 -18.29 -35.71
C GLY A 365 24.45 -17.29 -35.43
N ASP A 366 24.11 -16.05 -35.07
CA ASP A 366 25.11 -15.09 -34.56
C ASP A 366 24.97 -14.81 -33.05
N GLN A 367 26.08 -14.42 -32.43
CA GLN A 367 26.09 -13.94 -31.06
C GLN A 367 25.68 -12.48 -31.04
N TRP A 368 24.89 -12.09 -30.05
CA TRP A 368 24.45 -10.71 -29.84
C TRP A 368 24.57 -10.29 -28.38
N ALA A 369 24.66 -8.99 -28.16
CA ALA A 369 24.97 -8.43 -26.84
C ALA A 369 23.70 -7.92 -26.16
N TYR A 370 23.04 -8.77 -25.37
CA TYR A 370 21.88 -8.41 -24.57
C TYR A 370 22.28 -7.41 -23.46
N GLN A 371 21.80 -6.17 -23.55
CA GLN A 371 22.04 -5.17 -22.51
C GLN A 371 21.04 -5.34 -21.36
N GLY A 372 19.74 -5.39 -21.67
CA GLY A 372 18.72 -5.58 -20.66
C GLY A 372 17.31 -5.34 -21.15
N MET A 373 16.37 -5.55 -20.23
CA MET A 373 14.95 -5.35 -20.46
C MET A 373 14.28 -4.89 -19.17
N THR A 374 13.34 -3.97 -19.29
CA THR A 374 12.51 -3.49 -18.18
C THR A 374 11.04 -3.70 -18.50
N PHE A 375 10.23 -3.87 -17.45
CA PHE A 375 8.79 -3.81 -17.59
C PHE A 375 8.22 -2.72 -16.70
N THR A 376 7.15 -2.10 -17.16
CA THR A 376 6.31 -1.18 -16.36
C THR A 376 4.88 -1.66 -16.41
N ALA A 377 4.16 -1.52 -15.30
CA ALA A 377 2.79 -1.94 -15.19
C ALA A 377 1.94 -0.92 -14.41
N THR A 378 0.66 -0.84 -14.78
CA THR A 378 -0.34 -0.01 -14.08
C THR A 378 -1.28 -0.93 -13.30
N CYS A 379 -1.45 -0.66 -12.01
CA CYS A 379 -2.36 -1.39 -11.16
C CYS A 379 -3.81 -1.27 -11.64
N ALA A 380 -4.57 -2.37 -11.57
CA ALA A 380 -5.94 -2.41 -12.04
C ALA A 380 -6.87 -1.51 -11.20
N LYS A 381 -6.74 -1.63 -9.86
CA LYS A 381 -7.68 -1.07 -8.88
C LYS A 381 -7.17 0.16 -8.11
N VAL A 382 -5.86 0.36 -8.06
CA VAL A 382 -5.24 1.51 -7.41
C VAL A 382 -4.52 2.35 -8.45
N SER A 383 -4.48 3.67 -8.29
CA SER A 383 -3.79 4.58 -9.21
C SER A 383 -2.27 4.60 -8.98
N LYS A 384 -1.66 3.41 -8.90
CA LYS A 384 -0.22 3.21 -8.73
C LYS A 384 0.39 2.54 -9.96
N LYS A 385 1.65 2.83 -10.21
CA LYS A 385 2.47 2.16 -11.22
C LYS A 385 3.60 1.41 -10.54
N MET A 386 4.10 0.39 -11.21
CA MET A 386 5.27 -0.36 -10.78
C MET A 386 6.17 -0.71 -11.94
N ALA A 387 7.43 -1.00 -11.63
CA ALA A 387 8.42 -1.43 -12.61
C ALA A 387 9.17 -2.66 -12.11
N MET A 388 9.48 -3.55 -13.06
CA MET A 388 10.41 -4.65 -12.87
C MET A 388 11.71 -4.27 -13.57
N LYS A 389 12.76 -3.99 -12.77
CA LYS A 389 14.07 -3.52 -13.25
C LYS A 389 15.21 -4.52 -13.06
N LYS A 390 14.91 -5.72 -12.54
CA LYS A 390 15.89 -6.79 -12.28
C LYS A 390 16.76 -7.11 -13.49
N TYR A 391 16.18 -7.04 -14.69
CA TYR A 391 16.87 -7.33 -15.96
C TYR A 391 17.31 -6.09 -16.74
N GLN A 392 17.28 -4.89 -16.14
CA GLN A 392 17.68 -3.65 -16.82
C GLN A 392 19.15 -3.66 -17.28
N SER A 393 20.01 -4.45 -16.65
CA SER A 393 21.45 -4.43 -16.89
C SER A 393 22.08 -5.83 -16.83
N VAL A 394 21.58 -6.74 -17.67
CA VAL A 394 22.10 -8.10 -17.80
C VAL A 394 23.50 -8.11 -18.43
N ASN A 395 23.71 -7.32 -19.49
CA ASN A 395 25.00 -7.13 -20.15
C ASN A 395 25.74 -8.42 -20.56
N ALA A 396 25.02 -9.36 -21.18
CA ALA A 396 25.53 -10.67 -21.55
C ALA A 396 25.60 -10.86 -23.08
N TRP A 397 26.55 -11.67 -23.54
CA TRP A 397 26.51 -12.24 -24.88
C TRP A 397 25.57 -13.44 -24.88
N VAL A 398 24.66 -13.47 -25.83
CA VAL A 398 23.65 -14.50 -26.01
C VAL A 398 23.76 -15.03 -27.45
N GLU A 399 23.44 -16.29 -27.65
CA GLU A 399 23.45 -16.93 -28.96
C GLU A 399 22.21 -17.79 -29.14
N HIS A 400 21.84 -17.99 -30.41
CA HIS A 400 20.87 -19.01 -30.78
C HIS A 400 21.25 -20.37 -30.21
N LYS A 401 20.24 -21.10 -29.71
CA LYS A 401 20.41 -22.48 -29.25
C LYS A 401 19.77 -23.44 -30.23
N ALA A 402 18.45 -23.59 -30.14
CA ALA A 402 17.63 -24.39 -31.03
C ALA A 402 16.25 -23.72 -31.11
N ASP A 403 15.50 -23.94 -32.19
CA ASP A 403 14.21 -23.28 -32.46
C ASP A 403 13.17 -23.41 -31.33
N THR A 404 13.30 -24.40 -30.45
CA THR A 404 12.40 -24.63 -29.31
C THR A 404 12.95 -24.15 -27.97
N GLN A 405 14.18 -23.65 -27.94
CA GLN A 405 14.88 -23.23 -26.73
C GLN A 405 15.08 -21.72 -26.71
N ALA A 406 14.75 -21.11 -25.57
CA ALA A 406 15.03 -19.72 -25.34
C ALA A 406 16.56 -19.48 -25.30
N ALA A 407 17.00 -18.48 -26.05
CA ALA A 407 18.37 -18.01 -26.07
C ALA A 407 18.76 -17.50 -24.66
N TRP A 408 17.83 -16.80 -24.00
CA TRP A 408 17.99 -16.32 -22.63
C TRP A 408 16.72 -16.53 -21.80
N THR A 409 16.87 -16.84 -20.51
CA THR A 409 15.76 -16.98 -19.56
C THR A 409 16.06 -16.30 -18.23
N GLY A 410 15.02 -15.82 -17.55
CA GLY A 410 15.13 -15.22 -16.22
C GLY A 410 13.85 -15.40 -15.38
N PRO A 411 13.95 -15.87 -14.12
CA PRO A 411 12.80 -16.01 -13.23
C PRO A 411 12.28 -14.66 -12.73
N ILE A 412 10.97 -14.51 -12.63
CA ILE A 412 10.30 -13.31 -12.12
C ILE A 412 9.49 -13.72 -10.89
N ILE A 413 9.65 -12.96 -9.81
CA ILE A 413 8.84 -13.08 -8.59
C ILE A 413 8.10 -11.78 -8.32
N ALA A 414 7.04 -11.82 -7.52
CA ALA A 414 6.21 -10.65 -7.21
C ALA A 414 7.04 -9.50 -6.60
N SER A 415 8.01 -9.81 -5.74
CA SER A 415 8.89 -8.81 -5.12
C SER A 415 9.92 -8.18 -6.07
N ASP A 416 10.04 -8.64 -7.31
CA ASP A 416 10.85 -7.95 -8.34
C ASP A 416 10.17 -6.67 -8.85
N TRP A 417 8.89 -6.47 -8.54
CA TRP A 417 8.08 -5.32 -8.96
C TRP A 417 8.03 -4.25 -7.86
N LEU A 418 8.54 -3.06 -8.17
CA LEU A 418 8.62 -1.95 -7.22
C LEU A 418 7.75 -0.78 -7.68
N GLU A 419 7.11 -0.08 -6.73
CA GLU A 419 6.33 1.13 -7.02
C GLU A 419 7.22 2.20 -7.70
N VAL A 420 6.67 2.89 -8.70
CA VAL A 420 7.31 4.01 -9.39
C VAL A 420 6.37 5.20 -9.46
N ALA A 421 6.95 6.40 -9.32
CA ALA A 421 6.24 7.68 -9.33
C ALA A 421 5.62 8.04 -10.69
#